data_AF-A0A0A9XPI4-F1
#
_entry.id   AF-A0A0A9XPI4-F1
#
_cell.length_a   1.000
_cell.length_b   1.000
_cell.length_c   1.000
_cell.angle_alpha   90.00
_cell.angle_beta   90.00
_cell.angle_gamma   90.00
#
_symmetry.space_group_name_H-M   'P 1'
#
loop_
_entity.id
_entity.type
_entity.pdbx_description
1 polymer ?
#
loop_
_entity_poly.entity_id
_entity_poly.type
_entity_poly.pdbx_seq_one_letter_code
_entity_poly.pdbx_strand_id
1 'polypeptide(L)'
;LVASAHVENGIYKLNTACESSQSCFYAGNVSDLWHRRLAHLNRRSLKDLSKTSIGMPDIHPEKEPCEICLLGKHSRAPFKGSSIKSTDILQLVHTDLAGPMETTSIGG
;
A
#
# COMPACT_ATOMS: atom_id res chain seq x y z
N LEU A 1 -32.07 2.64 1.35
CA LEU A 1 -31.66 1.70 2.42
C LEU A 1 -31.71 2.46 3.74
N VAL A 2 -32.66 2.16 4.62
CA VAL A 2 -32.80 2.77 5.94
C VAL A 2 -32.51 1.68 6.97
N ALA A 3 -31.48 1.87 7.80
CA ALA A 3 -31.17 0.98 8.89
C ALA A 3 -31.89 1.43 10.18
N SER A 4 -32.42 0.49 10.95
CA SER A 4 -33.06 0.75 12.25
C SER A 4 -32.09 0.45 13.39
N ALA A 5 -32.19 1.16 14.52
CA ALA A 5 -31.34 0.98 15.69
C ALA A 5 -32.16 1.18 16.98
N HIS A 6 -31.68 0.63 18.11
CA HIS A 6 -32.24 0.84 19.45
C HIS A 6 -31.20 1.47 20.40
N VAL A 7 -31.65 2.22 21.40
CA VAL A 7 -30.75 2.83 22.40
C VAL A 7 -30.56 1.88 23.58
N GLU A 8 -29.29 1.63 23.94
CA GLU A 8 -28.92 0.90 25.14
C GLU A 8 -27.73 1.62 25.81
N ASN A 9 -27.88 1.97 27.10
CA ASN A 9 -26.86 2.69 27.88
C ASN A 9 -26.36 3.99 27.21
N GLY A 10 -27.25 4.73 26.54
CA GLY A 10 -26.91 5.97 25.85
C GLY A 10 -26.20 5.79 24.50
N ILE A 11 -26.08 4.55 24.01
CA ILE A 11 -25.47 4.23 22.72
C ILE A 11 -26.54 3.65 21.78
N TYR A 12 -26.55 4.09 20.52
CA TYR A 12 -27.41 3.51 19.49
C TYR A 12 -26.80 2.20 18.97
N LYS A 13 -27.45 1.06 19.24
CA LYS A 13 -27.11 -0.26 18.71
C LYS A 13 -27.95 -0.54 17.46
N LEU A 14 -27.28 -0.86 16.35
CA LEU A 14 -27.94 -1.12 15.08
C LEU A 14 -28.66 -2.47 15.12
N ASN A 15 -29.90 -2.52 14.63
CA ASN A 15 -30.70 -3.75 14.55
C ASN A 15 -30.21 -4.59 13.38
N THR A 16 -29.11 -5.32 13.57
CA THR A 16 -28.61 -6.28 12.58
C THR A 16 -29.31 -7.62 12.79
N ALA A 17 -29.93 -8.17 11.74
CA ALA A 17 -30.33 -9.57 11.74
C ALA A 17 -29.07 -10.41 12.00
N CYS A 18 -29.08 -11.23 13.05
CA CYS A 18 -27.98 -12.12 13.37
C CYS A 18 -27.98 -13.27 12.34
N GLU A 19 -27.51 -12.97 11.14
CA GLU A 19 -27.06 -13.99 10.20
C GLU A 19 -25.58 -14.23 10.51
N SER A 20 -25.34 -15.36 11.16
CA SER A 20 -24.07 -16.10 11.21
C SER A 20 -22.84 -15.29 10.81
N SER A 21 -22.08 -14.85 11.83
CA SER A 21 -20.72 -14.33 11.69
C SER A 21 -20.53 -13.45 10.47
N GLN A 22 -20.85 -12.15 10.59
CA GLN A 22 -19.99 -11.21 9.89
C GLN A 22 -18.57 -11.60 10.28
N SER A 23 -17.81 -12.13 9.33
CA SER A 23 -16.37 -12.19 9.47
C SER A 23 -15.96 -10.73 9.57
N CYS A 24 -15.97 -10.17 10.78
CA CYS A 24 -14.94 -9.23 11.14
C CYS A 24 -13.67 -9.85 10.54
N PHE A 25 -12.92 -9.08 9.74
CA PHE A 25 -11.64 -9.55 9.21
C PHE A 25 -10.75 -9.86 10.42
N TYR A 26 -10.98 -11.02 11.02
CA TYR A 26 -10.22 -11.58 12.08
C TYR A 26 -9.02 -12.06 11.31
N ALA A 27 -8.00 -11.21 11.27
CA ALA A 27 -6.68 -11.70 10.98
C ALA A 27 -6.44 -12.77 12.04
N GLY A 28 -6.60 -14.04 11.65
CA GLY A 28 -6.41 -15.21 12.53
C GLY A 28 -5.03 -15.21 13.16
N ASN A 29 -4.12 -14.39 12.61
CA ASN A 29 -2.82 -14.09 13.15
C ASN A 29 -2.72 -12.64 13.67
N VAL A 30 -2.25 -12.51 14.90
CA VAL A 30 -1.93 -11.24 15.57
C VAL A 30 -0.92 -10.40 14.76
N SER A 31 0.06 -11.04 14.12
CA SER A 31 1.07 -10.40 13.28
C SER A 31 0.43 -9.68 12.10
N ASP A 32 -0.42 -10.37 11.33
CA ASP A 32 -1.11 -9.78 10.19
C ASP A 32 -2.13 -8.70 10.60
N LEU A 33 -2.78 -8.85 11.76
CA LEU A 33 -3.68 -7.83 12.31
C LEU A 33 -2.97 -6.50 12.52
N TRP A 34 -1.83 -6.52 13.23
CA TRP A 34 -1.07 -5.32 13.54
C TRP A 34 -0.33 -4.76 12.33
N HIS A 35 0.11 -5.63 11.41
CA HIS A 35 0.63 -5.22 10.11
C HIS A 35 -0.40 -4.36 9.36
N ARG A 36 -1.67 -4.78 9.30
CA ARG A 36 -2.75 -4.01 8.65
C ARG A 36 -3.12 -2.74 9.43
N ARG A 37 -3.25 -2.81 10.76
CA ARG A 37 -3.57 -1.64 11.61
C ARG A 37 -2.55 -0.52 11.51
N LEU A 38 -1.28 -0.86 11.30
CA LEU A 38 -0.18 0.10 11.16
C LEU A 38 0.14 0.42 9.69
N ALA A 39 -0.89 0.46 8.84
CA ALA A 39 -0.79 0.84 7.44
C ALA A 39 0.26 0.02 6.65
N HIS A 40 0.25 -1.30 6.84
CA HIS A 40 1.17 -2.22 6.18
C HIS A 40 2.65 -1.94 6.50
N LEU A 41 2.93 -1.67 7.78
CA LEU A 41 4.29 -1.52 8.30
C LEU A 41 5.13 -2.77 7.97
N ASN A 42 6.39 -2.57 7.60
CA ASN A 42 7.34 -3.65 7.34
C ASN A 42 7.36 -4.64 8.51
N ARG A 43 7.26 -5.95 8.22
CA ARG A 43 7.22 -7.03 9.23
C ARG A 43 8.40 -7.02 10.20
N ARG A 44 9.60 -6.57 9.77
CA ARG A 44 10.75 -6.41 10.68
C ARG A 44 10.54 -5.24 11.64
N SER A 45 10.17 -4.07 11.12
CA SER A 45 9.86 -2.89 11.93
C SER A 45 8.70 -3.14 12.87
N LEU A 46 7.72 -3.97 12.48
CA LEU A 46 6.62 -4.40 13.33
C LEU A 46 7.09 -5.20 14.55
N LYS A 47 8.07 -6.10 14.37
CA LYS A 47 8.72 -6.86 15.45
C LYS A 47 9.54 -5.96 16.38
N ASP A 48 10.22 -4.96 15.83
CA ASP A 48 11.00 -4.04 16.65
C ASP A 48 10.09 -3.11 17.45
N LEU A 49 8.97 -2.69 16.86
CA LEU A 49 7.93 -1.93 17.53
C LEU A 49 7.25 -2.72 18.65
N SER A 50 6.98 -4.02 18.46
CA SER A 50 6.34 -4.84 19.52
C SER A 50 7.20 -4.94 20.79
N LYS A 51 8.53 -4.82 20.67
CA LYS A 51 9.45 -4.87 21.81
C LYS A 51 9.56 -3.55 22.57
N THR A 52 9.21 -2.44 21.93
CA THR A 52 9.42 -1.07 22.45
C THR A 52 8.13 -0.36 22.82
N SER A 53 6.99 -0.87 22.36
CA SER A 53 5.68 -0.29 22.61
C SER A 53 5.00 -0.92 23.82
N ILE A 54 4.25 -0.10 24.55
CA ILE A 54 3.41 -0.54 25.66
C ILE A 54 2.02 -0.86 25.11
N GLY A 55 1.47 -2.04 25.44
CA GLY A 55 0.13 -2.46 25.04
C GLY A 55 0.04 -3.17 23.68
N MET A 56 1.18 -3.45 23.04
CA MET A 56 1.25 -4.28 21.84
C MET A 56 1.66 -5.71 22.24
N PRO A 57 1.05 -6.76 21.66
CA PRO A 57 1.46 -8.14 21.90
C PRO A 57 2.85 -8.38 21.29
N ASP A 58 3.55 -9.40 21.77
CA ASP A 58 4.81 -9.82 21.15
C ASP A 58 4.55 -10.39 19.75
N ILE A 59 5.14 -9.76 18.74
CA ILE A 59 4.88 -10.09 17.35
C ILE A 59 6.01 -10.93 16.77
N HIS A 60 5.63 -12.13 16.35
CA HIS A 60 6.45 -12.97 15.51
C HIS A 60 6.09 -12.70 14.04
N PRO A 61 7.03 -12.22 13.22
CA PRO A 61 6.75 -11.92 11.81
C PRO A 61 6.46 -13.23 11.07
N GLU A 62 5.29 -13.29 10.44
CA GLU A 62 4.94 -14.39 9.54
C GLU A 62 5.81 -14.39 8.29
N LYS A 63 6.07 -15.60 7.77
CA LYS A 63 6.80 -15.79 6.51
C LYS A 63 5.95 -15.48 5.28
N GLU A 64 4.63 -15.62 5.39
CA GLU A 64 3.74 -15.41 4.26
C GLU A 64 3.73 -13.93 3.83
N PRO A 65 3.88 -13.65 2.52
CA PRO A 65 3.88 -12.30 2.01
C PRO A 65 2.47 -11.70 2.02
N CYS A 66 2.38 -10.40 2.31
CA CYS A 66 1.13 -9.66 2.16
C CYS A 66 0.96 -9.24 0.69
N GLU A 67 -0.08 -9.73 0.02
CA GLU A 67 -0.40 -9.44 -1.38
C GLU A 67 -0.48 -7.92 -1.66
N ILE A 68 -1.13 -7.17 -0.78
CA ILE A 68 -1.27 -5.70 -0.90
C ILE A 68 0.10 -5.02 -0.84
N CYS A 69 1.00 -5.50 0.02
CA CYS A 69 2.36 -4.97 0.09
C CYS A 69 3.16 -5.30 -1.16
N LEU A 70 2.99 -6.49 -1.72
CA LEU A 70 3.64 -6.86 -2.99
C LEU A 70 3.17 -5.90 -4.09
N LEU A 71 1.87 -5.72 -4.26
CA LEU A 71 1.36 -4.85 -5.32
C LEU A 71 1.70 -3.36 -5.09
N GLY A 72 1.69 -2.89 -3.84
CA GLY A 72 1.88 -1.48 -3.52
C GLY A 72 3.32 -1.03 -3.23
N LYS A 73 4.21 -1.94 -2.84
CA LYS A 73 5.61 -1.62 -2.45
C LYS A 73 6.65 -2.31 -3.34
N HIS A 74 6.26 -3.17 -4.28
CA HIS A 74 7.22 -3.80 -5.19
C HIS A 74 7.84 -2.74 -6.10
N SER A 75 9.15 -2.51 -5.93
CA SER A 75 9.90 -1.66 -6.83
C SER A 75 10.06 -2.34 -8.19
N ARG A 76 10.04 -1.54 -9.25
CA ARG A 76 10.38 -2.05 -10.58
C ARG A 76 11.83 -2.55 -10.54
N ALA A 77 12.07 -3.75 -11.08
CA ALA A 77 13.43 -4.24 -11.26
C ALA A 77 14.27 -3.25 -12.08
N PRO A 78 15.59 -3.12 -11.82
CA PRO A 78 16.45 -2.26 -12.61
C PRO A 78 16.35 -2.58 -14.10
N PHE A 79 16.38 -1.55 -14.92
CA PHE A 79 16.52 -1.73 -16.36
C PHE A 79 17.90 -2.31 -16.66
N LYS A 80 17.97 -3.21 -17.65
CA LYS A 80 19.26 -3.60 -18.21
C LYS A 80 19.90 -2.35 -18.85
N GLY A 81 21.21 -2.20 -18.70
CA GLY A 81 21.94 -1.13 -19.37
C GLY A 81 21.73 -1.20 -20.89
N SER A 82 21.57 -0.05 -21.54
CA SER A 82 21.51 0.01 -23.00
C SER A 82 22.87 -0.36 -23.59
N SER A 83 22.89 -1.27 -24.55
CA SER A 83 24.07 -1.59 -25.37
C SER A 83 24.18 -0.71 -26.61
N ILE A 84 23.18 0.13 -26.88
CA ILE A 84 23.13 0.97 -28.08
C ILE A 84 24.06 2.15 -27.86
N LYS A 85 25.17 2.15 -28.61
CA LYS A 85 26.12 3.26 -28.74
C LYS A 85 26.31 3.54 -30.22
N SER A 86 26.35 4.81 -30.60
CA SER A 86 26.74 5.18 -31.96
C SER A 86 28.24 4.92 -32.16
N THR A 87 28.60 4.24 -33.24
CA THR A 87 29.95 4.04 -33.74
C THR A 87 30.42 5.17 -34.65
N ASP A 88 29.48 5.88 -35.29
CA ASP A 88 29.78 6.90 -36.28
C ASP A 88 29.05 8.22 -36.01
N ILE A 89 29.59 9.30 -36.60
CA ILE A 89 29.04 10.65 -36.49
C ILE A 89 27.61 10.66 -37.05
N LEU A 90 26.67 11.21 -36.28
CA LEU A 90 25.24 11.32 -36.63
C LEU A 90 24.50 10.00 -36.89
N GLN A 91 25.06 8.86 -36.49
CA GLN A 91 24.39 7.56 -36.65
C GLN A 91 23.11 7.41 -35.81
N LEU A 92 23.02 8.15 -34.69
CA LEU A 92 21.86 8.13 -33.81
C LEU A 92 21.59 9.53 -33.25
N VAL A 93 20.40 10.08 -33.56
CA VAL A 93 19.95 11.38 -33.08
C VAL A 93 18.75 11.15 -32.16
N HIS A 94 18.87 11.60 -30.90
CA HIS A 94 17.74 11.63 -29.97
C HIS A 94 17.12 13.03 -30.03
N THR A 95 15.83 13.11 -30.33
CA THR A 95 15.07 14.36 -30.28
C THR A 95 13.93 14.19 -29.30
N ASP A 96 13.65 15.23 -28.53
CA ASP A 96 12.52 15.28 -27.61
C ASP A 96 11.76 16.57 -27.85
N LEU A 97 10.45 16.53 -27.61
CA LEU A 97 9.59 17.71 -27.71
C LEU A 97 9.41 18.29 -26.32
N ALA A 98 9.75 19.57 -26.17
CA ALA A 98 9.44 20.30 -24.95
C ALA A 98 7.93 20.66 -24.94
N GLY A 99 7.26 20.31 -23.84
CA GLY A 99 5.85 20.64 -23.59
C GLY A 99 5.61 22.13 -23.32
N PRO A 100 4.34 22.56 -23.24
CA PRO A 100 3.89 23.92 -23.54
C PRO A 100 4.77 24.96 -22.85
N MET A 101 5.48 25.73 -23.67
CA MET A 101 6.29 26.83 -23.17
C MET A 101 5.39 28.00 -22.83
N GLU A 102 5.71 28.72 -21.75
CA GLU A 102 4.97 29.94 -21.38
C GLU A 102 4.98 30.97 -22.51
N THR A 103 6.07 31.00 -23.26
CA THR A 103 6.25 31.88 -24.41
C THR A 103 5.94 31.14 -25.71
N THR A 104 5.04 31.73 -26.51
CA THR A 104 4.76 31.28 -27.87
C THR A 104 6.00 31.41 -28.74
N SER A 105 6.24 30.39 -29.57
CA SER A 105 7.32 30.46 -30.55
C SER A 105 6.97 31.43 -31.67
N ILE A 106 7.95 31.80 -32.50
CA ILE A 106 7.70 32.65 -33.69
C ILE A 106 6.68 31.99 -34.66
N GLY A 107 6.51 30.66 -34.59
CA GLY A 107 5.56 29.90 -35.41
C GLY A 107 4.29 29.44 -34.69
N GLY A 108 4.10 29.79 -33.41
CA GLY A 108 3.11 29.18 -32.51
C GLY A 108 3.78 28.35 -31.44
#